data_AF-A0A7S3CFQ9-F1
#
_entry.id   AF-A0A7S3CFQ9-F1
#
_cell.length_a   1.000
_cell.length_b   1.000
_cell.length_c   1.000
_cell.angle_alpha   90.00
_cell.angle_beta   90.00
_cell.angle_gamma   90.00
#
_symmetry.space_group_name_H-M   'P 1'
#
loop_
_entity.id
_entity.type
_entity.pdbx_description
1 polymer ?
#
loop_
_entity_poly.entity_id
_entity_poly.type
_entity_poly.pdbx_seq_one_letter_code
_entity_poly.pdbx_strand_id
1 'polypeptide(L)'
;RGISLIVLSQAIQAGQICFEEHFMKSLDFMKPTLVVGLEGLYGTLLQCLLVLPVAQILPGDDVGGKLENTKDSLHMIFDTKDHIILMTLVFTAFYSLFYNALGMQVTGHLGALFRAILETTRTLLAWLVGLGMYYGNVALYGEPLG
;
A
#
# COMPACT_ATOMS: atom_id res chain seq x y z
N ARG A 1 -1.95 -22.45 3.64
CA ARG A 1 -1.40 -22.07 2.31
C ARG A 1 -1.16 -20.56 2.17
N GLY A 2 -2.02 -19.69 2.72
CA GLY A 2 -1.76 -18.23 2.72
C GLY A 2 -0.58 -17.77 3.58
N ILE A 3 -0.37 -18.37 4.76
CA ILE A 3 0.70 -17.95 5.70
C ILE A 3 2.10 -18.06 5.07
N SER A 4 2.39 -19.11 4.31
CA SER A 4 3.69 -19.27 3.63
C SER A 4 3.93 -18.19 2.58
N LEU A 5 2.89 -17.74 1.87
CA LEU A 5 2.99 -16.63 0.92
C LEU A 5 3.27 -15.31 1.64
N ILE A 6 2.65 -15.09 2.79
CA ILE A 6 2.89 -13.91 3.63
C ILE A 6 4.34 -13.88 4.10
N VAL A 7 4.84 -14.99 4.66
CA VAL A 7 6.24 -15.07 5.13
C VAL A 7 7.23 -14.84 3.99
N LEU A 8 6.98 -15.41 2.81
CA LEU A 8 7.82 -15.19 1.63
C LEU A 8 7.79 -13.72 1.18
N SER A 9 6.61 -13.10 1.14
CA SER A 9 6.46 -11.68 0.78
C SER A 9 7.23 -10.78 1.74
N GLN A 10 7.18 -11.06 3.04
CA GLN A 10 7.91 -10.30 4.05
C GLN A 10 9.43 -10.46 3.91
N ALA A 11 9.90 -11.67 3.58
CA ALA A 11 11.32 -11.91 3.32
C ALA A 11 11.83 -11.12 2.09
N ILE A 12 11.04 -11.09 1.00
CA ILE A 12 11.39 -10.31 -0.21
C ILE A 12 11.40 -8.81 0.11
N GLN A 13 10.39 -8.32 0.83
CA GLN A 13 10.30 -6.91 1.24
C GLN A 13 11.48 -6.50 2.11
N ALA A 14 11.83 -7.30 3.13
CA ALA A 14 13.00 -7.03 3.97
C ALA A 14 14.30 -7.00 3.14
N GLY A 15 14.44 -7.91 2.18
CA GLY A 15 15.56 -7.91 1.24
C GLY A 15 15.63 -6.62 0.42
N GLN A 16 14.51 -6.18 -0.15
CA GLN A 16 14.43 -4.95 -0.94
C GLN A 16 14.87 -3.72 -0.12
N ILE A 17 14.38 -3.54 1.10
CA ILE A 17 14.74 -2.40 1.95
C ILE A 17 16.25 -2.42 2.29
N CYS A 18 16.82 -3.60 2.56
CA CYS A 18 18.26 -3.74 2.81
C CYS A 18 19.09 -3.38 1.57
N PHE A 19 18.66 -3.79 0.37
CA PHE A 19 19.32 -3.42 -0.87
C PHE A 19 19.21 -1.91 -1.13
N GLU A 20 18.06 -1.31 -0.91
CA GLU A 20 17.88 0.14 -1.03
C GLU A 20 18.80 0.92 -0.09
N GLU A 21 18.88 0.52 1.18
CA GLU A 21 19.80 1.13 2.13
C GLU A 21 21.24 1.01 1.64
N HIS A 22 21.64 -0.16 1.14
CA HIS A 22 22.98 -0.38 0.62
C HIS A 22 23.28 0.50 -0.60
N PHE A 23 22.33 0.62 -1.54
CA PHE A 23 22.47 1.45 -2.74
C PHE A 23 22.51 2.95 -2.41
N MET A 24 21.65 3.41 -1.50
CA MET A 24 21.64 4.81 -1.05
C MET A 24 22.93 5.19 -0.31
N LYS A 25 23.56 4.26 0.40
CA LYS A 25 24.87 4.49 1.04
C LYS A 25 26.05 4.39 0.08
N SER A 26 25.95 3.56 -0.96
CA SER A 26 27.06 3.29 -1.88
C SER A 26 27.11 4.25 -3.07
N LEU A 27 25.98 4.89 -3.41
CA LEU A 27 25.85 5.76 -4.57
C LEU A 27 25.30 7.13 -4.17
N ASP A 28 26.21 8.09 -3.96
CA ASP A 28 25.89 9.47 -3.53
C ASP A 28 24.89 10.21 -4.44
N PHE A 29 24.76 9.82 -5.70
CA PHE A 29 23.80 10.41 -6.63
C PHE A 29 22.35 9.92 -6.40
N MET A 30 22.15 8.80 -5.72
CA MET A 30 20.81 8.26 -5.43
C MET A 30 20.24 8.90 -4.17
N LYS A 31 19.61 10.06 -4.36
CA LYS A 31 18.81 10.69 -3.31
C LYS A 31 17.55 9.85 -3.03
N PRO A 32 17.12 9.69 -1.77
CA PRO A 32 15.93 8.90 -1.40
C PRO A 32 14.67 9.30 -2.17
N THR A 33 14.50 10.59 -2.46
CA THR A 33 13.35 11.13 -3.22
C THR A 33 13.35 10.70 -4.70
N LEU A 34 14.52 10.50 -5.32
CA LEU A 34 14.60 10.02 -6.69
C LEU A 34 14.25 8.53 -6.77
N VAL A 35 14.73 7.74 -5.80
CA VAL A 35 14.45 6.30 -5.72
C VAL A 35 12.95 6.06 -5.63
N VAL A 36 12.26 6.69 -4.67
CA VAL A 36 10.79 6.52 -4.53
C VAL A 36 10.02 6.98 -5.77
N GLY A 37 10.49 8.02 -6.46
CA GLY A 37 9.88 8.50 -7.70
C GLY A 37 10.02 7.49 -8.85
N LEU A 38 11.19 6.86 -8.98
CA LEU A 38 11.43 5.81 -9.96
C LEU A 38 10.63 4.55 -9.64
N GLU A 39 10.55 4.14 -8.37
CA GLU A 39 9.71 3.01 -7.95
C GLU A 39 8.23 3.26 -8.28
N GLY A 40 7.72 4.47 -7.99
CA GLY A 40 6.35 4.85 -8.34
C GLY A 40 6.11 4.82 -9.85
N LEU A 41 7.07 5.29 -10.65
CA LEU A 41 6.98 5.27 -12.12
C LEU A 41 6.98 3.85 -12.66
N TYR A 42 7.96 3.03 -12.29
CA TYR A 42 8.05 1.63 -12.74
C TYR A 42 6.88 0.79 -12.22
N GLY A 43 6.44 1.00 -10.98
CA GLY A 43 5.26 0.37 -10.41
C GLY A 43 3.99 0.71 -11.20
N THR A 44 3.82 1.98 -11.57
CA THR A 44 2.67 2.41 -12.40
C THR A 44 2.74 1.80 -13.80
N LEU A 45 3.92 1.78 -14.43
CA LEU A 45 4.10 1.17 -15.74
C LEU A 45 3.79 -0.33 -15.71
N LEU A 46 4.31 -1.06 -14.73
CA LEU A 46 4.05 -2.50 -14.56
C LEU A 46 2.57 -2.76 -14.29
N GLN A 47 1.93 -1.93 -13.46
CA GLN A 47 0.51 -2.04 -13.17
C GLN A 47 -0.34 -1.84 -14.43
N CYS A 48 -0.08 -0.77 -15.20
CA CYS A 48 -0.85 -0.45 -16.39
C CYS A 48 -0.60 -1.42 -17.56
N LEU A 49 0.63 -1.92 -17.72
CA LEU A 49 1.02 -2.72 -18.89
C LEU A 49 0.87 -4.23 -18.69
N LEU A 50 0.99 -4.72 -17.45
CA LEU A 50 0.96 -6.16 -17.18
C LEU A 50 -0.21 -6.55 -16.28
N VAL A 51 -0.34 -5.92 -15.10
CA VAL A 51 -1.30 -6.39 -14.09
C VAL A 51 -2.74 -6.16 -14.54
N LEU A 52 -3.09 -4.93 -14.95
CA LEU A 52 -4.45 -4.61 -15.40
C LEU A 52 -4.89 -5.42 -16.63
N PRO A 53 -4.07 -5.57 -17.70
CA PRO A 53 -4.45 -6.42 -18.83
C PRO A 53 -4.64 -7.89 -18.45
N VAL A 54 -3.79 -8.42 -17.58
CA VAL A 54 -3.91 -9.81 -17.10
C VAL A 54 -5.18 -9.98 -16.27
N ALA A 55 -5.48 -9.05 -15.37
CA ALA A 55 -6.68 -9.08 -14.53
C ALA A 55 -7.99 -9.03 -15.35
N GLN A 56 -7.98 -8.38 -16.52
CA GLN A 56 -9.15 -8.36 -17.41
C GLN A 56 -9.41 -9.68 -18.16
N ILE A 57 -8.40 -10.55 -18.27
CA ILE A 57 -8.49 -11.83 -19.00
C ILE A 57 -8.79 -12.98 -18.04
N LEU A 58 -8.37 -12.89 -16.78
CA LEU A 58 -8.61 -13.93 -15.79
C LEU A 58 -10.11 -14.02 -15.45
N PRO A 59 -10.65 -15.25 -15.34
CA PRO A 59 -12.02 -15.45 -14.88
C PRO A 59 -12.14 -15.07 -13.40
N GLY A 60 -13.19 -14.32 -13.07
CA GLY A 60 -13.47 -13.90 -11.69
C GLY A 60 -14.94 -13.56 -11.50
N ASP A 61 -15.27 -13.14 -10.27
CA ASP A 61 -16.65 -12.89 -9.82
C ASP A 61 -17.16 -11.47 -10.17
N ASP A 62 -16.37 -10.65 -10.86
CA ASP A 62 -16.73 -9.27 -11.20
C ASP A 62 -17.59 -9.20 -12.49
N VAL A 63 -18.18 -8.04 -12.75
CA VAL A 63 -19.11 -7.79 -13.86
C VAL A 63 -18.52 -8.24 -15.20
N GLY A 64 -19.11 -9.26 -15.80
CA GLY A 64 -18.67 -9.85 -17.07
C GLY A 64 -17.78 -11.10 -16.93
N GLY A 65 -17.71 -11.70 -15.74
CA GLY A 65 -16.95 -12.94 -15.50
C GLY A 65 -15.44 -12.72 -15.48
N LYS A 66 -15.00 -11.50 -15.17
CA LYS A 66 -13.59 -11.09 -15.13
C LYS A 66 -13.14 -10.95 -13.69
N LEU A 67 -11.83 -11.00 -13.47
CA LEU A 67 -11.25 -10.73 -12.14
C LEU A 67 -11.35 -9.25 -11.77
N GLU A 68 -11.14 -8.35 -12.73
CA GLU A 68 -11.26 -6.90 -12.53
C GLU A 68 -11.78 -6.23 -13.80
N ASN A 69 -12.91 -5.52 -13.70
CA ASN A 69 -13.45 -4.74 -14.82
C ASN A 69 -13.15 -3.24 -14.68
N THR A 70 -11.98 -2.84 -15.17
CA THR A 70 -11.51 -1.44 -15.10
C THR A 70 -12.50 -0.41 -15.66
N LYS A 71 -13.31 -0.75 -16.67
CA LYS A 71 -14.30 0.18 -17.24
C LYS A 71 -15.42 0.47 -16.25
N ASP A 72 -15.88 -0.57 -15.56
CA ASP A 72 -16.93 -0.45 -14.55
C ASP A 72 -16.41 0.28 -13.32
N SER A 73 -15.19 -0.05 -12.87
CA SER A 73 -14.55 0.66 -11.75
C SER A 73 -14.37 2.15 -12.02
N LEU A 74 -13.99 2.53 -13.26
CA LEU A 74 -13.91 3.94 -13.64
C LEU A 74 -15.28 4.61 -13.62
N HIS A 75 -16.33 3.93 -14.09
CA HIS A 75 -17.70 4.44 -14.01
C HIS A 75 -18.11 4.68 -12.55
N MET A 76 -17.82 3.75 -11.65
CA MET A 76 -18.09 3.90 -10.22
C MET A 76 -17.35 5.09 -9.60
N ILE A 77 -16.11 5.37 -10.02
CA ILE A 77 -15.33 6.50 -9.50
C ILE A 77 -15.94 7.84 -9.92
N PHE A 78 -16.36 7.97 -11.18
CA PHE A 78 -16.79 9.26 -11.73
C PHE A 78 -18.30 9.53 -11.62
N ASP A 79 -19.15 8.51 -11.66
CA ASP A 79 -20.61 8.66 -11.76
C ASP A 79 -21.34 8.50 -10.41
N THR A 80 -20.61 8.22 -9.32
CA THR A 80 -21.21 8.11 -7.98
C THR A 80 -21.55 9.49 -7.42
N LYS A 81 -22.85 9.70 -7.12
CA LYS A 81 -23.42 10.97 -6.63
C LYS A 81 -22.78 11.52 -5.35
N ASP A 82 -22.35 10.63 -4.47
CA ASP A 82 -21.82 11.02 -3.16
C ASP A 82 -20.31 11.32 -3.21
N HIS A 83 -19.64 11.05 -4.34
CA HIS A 83 -18.19 11.23 -4.56
C HIS A 83 -17.26 10.61 -3.48
N ILE A 84 -17.79 9.82 -2.54
CA ILE A 84 -17.05 9.20 -1.43
C ILE A 84 -15.89 8.35 -1.97
N ILE A 85 -16.13 7.59 -3.04
CA ILE A 85 -15.11 6.74 -3.68
C ILE A 85 -13.93 7.58 -4.17
N LEU A 86 -14.21 8.69 -4.85
CA LEU A 86 -13.17 9.60 -5.34
C LEU A 86 -12.40 10.24 -4.19
N MET A 87 -13.09 10.69 -3.14
CA MET A 87 -12.45 11.27 -1.96
C MET A 87 -11.55 10.26 -1.25
N THR A 88 -12.02 9.03 -1.03
CA THR A 88 -11.24 7.95 -0.42
C THR A 88 -10.03 7.57 -1.29
N LEU A 89 -10.18 7.53 -2.61
CA LEU A 89 -9.09 7.26 -3.54
C LEU A 89 -8.00 8.34 -3.43
N VAL A 90 -8.39 9.62 -3.49
CA VAL A 90 -7.47 10.75 -3.38
C VAL A 90 -6.77 10.74 -2.02
N PHE A 91 -7.53 10.57 -0.93
CA PHE A 91 -6.98 10.53 0.42
C PHE A 91 -5.96 9.39 0.58
N THR A 92 -6.32 8.19 0.12
CA THR A 92 -5.43 7.02 0.20
C THR A 92 -4.17 7.22 -0.66
N ALA A 93 -4.30 7.78 -1.87
CA ALA A 93 -3.15 8.08 -2.72
C ALA A 93 -2.19 9.09 -2.07
N PHE A 94 -2.72 10.17 -1.49
CA PHE A 94 -1.90 11.13 -0.74
C PHE A 94 -1.23 10.49 0.48
N TYR A 95 -1.98 9.74 1.29
CA TYR A 95 -1.44 9.03 2.43
C TYR A 95 -0.30 8.09 2.03
N SER A 96 -0.49 7.28 0.99
CA SER A 96 0.54 6.36 0.48
C SER A 96 1.77 7.09 -0.07
N LEU A 97 1.58 8.22 -0.74
CA LEU A 97 2.70 9.05 -1.22
C LEU A 97 3.57 9.53 -0.06
N PHE A 98 2.96 10.13 0.95
CA PHE A 98 3.69 10.61 2.13
C PHE A 98 4.35 9.47 2.89
N TYR A 99 3.64 8.36 3.08
CA TYR A 99 4.17 7.19 3.77
C TYR A 99 5.44 6.66 3.08
N ASN A 100 5.41 6.49 1.76
CA ASN A 100 6.55 6.00 1.00
C ASN A 100 7.71 7.02 0.96
N ALA A 101 7.42 8.30 0.73
CA ALA A 101 8.45 9.34 0.69
C ALA A 101 9.17 9.50 2.04
N LEU A 102 8.41 9.56 3.14
CA LEU A 102 8.98 9.66 4.49
C LEU A 102 9.70 8.38 4.89
N GLY A 103 9.16 7.21 4.55
CA GLY A 103 9.81 5.92 4.78
C GLY A 103 11.18 5.85 4.11
N MET A 104 11.30 6.33 2.87
CA MET A 104 12.58 6.36 2.16
C MET A 104 13.57 7.34 2.79
N GLN A 105 13.11 8.50 3.23
CA GLN A 105 13.96 9.44 3.97
C GLN A 105 14.47 8.83 5.27
N VAL A 106 13.61 8.14 6.01
CA VAL A 106 13.99 7.41 7.23
C VAL A 106 15.02 6.32 6.94
N THR A 107 14.83 5.56 5.86
CA THR A 107 15.76 4.49 5.46
C THR A 107 17.14 5.07 5.11
N GLY A 108 17.18 6.20 4.39
CA GLY A 108 18.41 6.87 4.04
C GLY A 108 19.18 7.46 5.24
N HIS A 109 18.48 7.98 6.26
CA HIS A 109 19.13 8.66 7.39
C HIS A 109 19.37 7.76 8.62
N LEU A 110 18.44 6.84 8.92
CA LEU A 110 18.44 6.01 10.13
C LEU A 110 18.66 4.51 9.83
N GLY A 111 18.50 4.10 8.57
CA GLY A 111 18.73 2.73 8.10
C GLY A 111 17.48 1.85 8.03
N ALA A 112 17.62 0.68 7.41
CA ALA A 112 16.53 -0.28 7.18
C ALA A 112 15.95 -0.84 8.48
N LEU A 113 16.80 -1.05 9.50
CA LEU A 113 16.35 -1.57 10.79
C LEU A 113 15.34 -0.63 11.46
N PHE A 114 15.62 0.68 11.44
CA PHE A 114 14.71 1.66 12.05
C PHE A 114 13.38 1.73 11.28
N ARG A 115 13.43 1.61 9.95
CA ARG A 115 12.21 1.46 9.14
C ARG A 115 11.38 0.24 9.54
N ALA A 116 12.01 -0.92 9.71
CA ALA A 116 11.30 -2.13 10.14
C ALA A 116 10.66 -1.97 11.54
N ILE A 117 11.31 -1.26 12.46
CA ILE A 117 10.75 -0.95 13.78
C ILE A 117 9.53 -0.02 13.66
N LEU A 118 9.57 1.00 12.79
CA LEU A 118 8.40 1.85 12.56
C LEU A 118 7.22 1.08 11.96
N GLU A 119 7.49 0.16 11.04
CA GLU A 119 6.48 -0.68 10.41
C GLU A 119 5.78 -1.61 11.41
N THR A 120 6.56 -2.26 12.29
CA THR A 120 6.01 -3.09 13.38
C THR A 120 5.24 -2.25 14.40
N THR A 121 5.74 -1.06 14.74
CA THR A 121 5.08 -0.12 15.66
C THR A 121 3.72 0.33 15.12
N ARG A 122 3.61 0.66 13.83
CA ARG A 122 2.34 1.03 13.20
C ARG A 122 1.28 -0.05 13.39
N THR A 123 1.63 -1.30 13.13
CA THR A 123 0.72 -2.43 13.30
C THR A 123 0.32 -2.59 14.77
N LEU A 124 1.28 -2.51 15.69
CA LEU A 124 1.01 -2.57 17.13
C LEU A 124 0.06 -1.44 17.58
N LEU A 125 0.26 -0.21 17.12
CA LEU A 125 -0.64 0.91 17.41
C LEU A 125 -2.07 0.67 16.90
N ALA A 126 -2.21 0.15 15.68
CA ALA A 126 -3.53 -0.20 15.14
C ALA A 126 -4.26 -1.24 16.02
N TRP A 127 -3.52 -2.26 16.48
CA TRP A 127 -4.05 -3.25 17.43
C TRP A 127 -4.45 -2.63 18.77
N LEU A 128 -3.61 -1.75 19.33
CA LEU A 128 -3.90 -1.08 20.60
C LEU A 128 -5.13 -0.17 20.50
N VAL A 129 -5.25 0.60 19.40
CA VAL A 129 -6.42 1.45 19.16
C VAL A 129 -7.67 0.59 18.97
N GLY A 130 -7.60 -0.49 18.18
CA GLY A 130 -8.73 -1.41 18.00
C GLY A 130 -9.18 -2.05 19.31
N LEU A 131 -8.24 -2.47 20.15
CA LEU A 131 -8.52 -3.03 21.46
C LEU A 131 -9.11 -1.98 22.43
N GLY A 132 -8.58 -0.75 22.40
CA GLY A 132 -9.12 0.38 23.15
C GLY A 132 -10.55 0.74 22.75
N MET A 133 -10.88 0.71 21.46
CA MET A 133 -12.23 0.93 20.96
C MET A 133 -13.19 -0.19 21.38
N TYR A 134 -12.74 -1.45 21.34
CA TYR A 134 -13.54 -2.62 21.72
C TYR A 134 -13.91 -2.60 23.21
N TYR A 135 -12.93 -2.44 24.10
CA TYR A 135 -13.19 -2.39 25.54
C TYR A 135 -13.74 -1.04 26.01
N GLY A 136 -13.54 0.03 25.23
CA GLY A 136 -14.10 1.36 25.46
C GLY A 136 -15.60 1.49 25.13
N ASN A 137 -16.24 0.41 24.68
CA ASN A 137 -17.69 0.35 24.43
C ASN A 137 -18.19 1.44 23.45
N VAL A 138 -17.45 1.65 22.35
CA VAL A 138 -17.84 2.52 21.22
C VAL A 138 -18.98 1.90 20.38
N ALA A 139 -19.91 1.20 21.03
CA ALA A 139 -21.16 0.75 20.42
C ALA A 139 -22.10 1.92 20.07
N LEU A 140 -21.79 3.15 20.50
CA LEU A 140 -22.60 4.34 20.23
C LEU A 140 -22.30 5.01 18.86
N TYR A 141 -21.19 4.66 18.19
CA TYR A 141 -20.74 5.32 16.95
C TYR A 141 -20.29 4.38 15.82
N GLY A 142 -20.26 3.06 16.04
CA GLY A 142 -19.84 2.08 15.03
C GLY A 142 -21.00 1.22 14.54
N GLU A 143 -21.20 1.11 13.23
CA GLU A 143 -22.10 0.10 12.68
C GLU A 143 -21.62 -1.30 13.05
N PRO A 144 -22.53 -2.24 13.39
CA PRO A 144 -22.17 -3.61 13.67
C PRO A 144 -21.55 -4.22 12.41
N LEU A 145 -20.30 -4.69 12.52
CA LEU A 145 -19.63 -5.43 11.46
C LEU A 145 -20.35 -6.77 11.28
N GLY A 146 -21.28 -6.80 10.32
CA GLY A 146 -21.97 -7.98 9.81
C GLY A 146 -21.66 -8.19 8.34
#